data_AF-A0A1F4FY93-F1
#
_entry.id   AF-A0A1F4FY93-F1
#
_cell.length_a   1.000
_cell.length_b   1.000
_cell.length_c   1.000
_cell.angle_alpha   90.00
_cell.angle_beta   90.00
_cell.angle_gamma   90.00
#
_symmetry.space_group_name_H-M   'P 1'
#
loop_
_entity.id
_entity.type
_entity.pdbx_description
1 polymer ?
#
loop_
_entity_poly.entity_id
_entity_poly.type
_entity_poly.pdbx_seq_one_letter_code
_entity_poly.pdbx_strand_id
1 'polypeptide(L)'
;MRPECRGRRILQALNALADRPELRRSQHFAVAFVNADNHASLAAFERSGSRRIGFIAYVKCFGAVLALRSPGVKRAGVTFYRLEARSRPEIRGESVSSDPALHVR
;
A
#
# COMPACT_ATOMS: atom_id res chain seq x y z
N MET A 1 2.00 8.96 -7.19
CA MET A 1 2.46 10.34 -7.46
C MET A 1 3.44 10.29 -8.61
N ARG A 2 3.23 11.07 -9.68
CA ARG A 2 4.18 11.13 -10.79
C ARG A 2 5.54 11.67 -10.30
N PRO A 3 6.69 11.21 -10.84
CA PRO A 3 8.01 11.61 -10.38
C PRO A 3 8.22 13.13 -10.28
N GLU A 4 7.64 13.89 -11.22
CA GLU A 4 7.79 15.34 -11.36
C GLU A 4 7.11 16.12 -10.22
N CYS A 5 6.20 15.47 -9.50
CA CYS A 5 5.47 16.07 -8.39
C CYS A 5 6.11 15.76 -7.03
N ARG A 6 7.10 14.84 -6.96
CA ARG A 6 7.76 14.45 -5.70
C ARG A 6 8.47 15.64 -5.04
N GLY A 7 8.62 15.60 -3.71
CA GLY A 7 9.24 16.68 -2.94
C GLY A 7 8.37 17.94 -2.75
N ARG A 8 7.35 18.16 -3.58
CA ARG A 8 6.47 19.35 -3.53
C ARG A 8 5.38 19.30 -2.45
N ARG A 9 5.45 18.35 -1.50
CA ARG A 9 4.49 18.14 -0.40
C ARG A 9 3.01 18.00 -0.81
N ILE A 10 2.71 17.79 -2.10
CA ILE A 10 1.34 17.66 -2.61
C ILE A 10 0.57 16.54 -1.90
N LEU A 11 1.22 15.40 -1.61
CA LEU A 11 0.57 14.29 -0.90
C LEU A 11 0.14 14.66 0.53
N GLN A 12 0.90 15.48 1.25
CA GLN A 12 0.51 15.96 2.58
C GLN A 12 -0.70 16.88 2.51
N ALA A 13 -0.75 17.78 1.52
CA ALA A 13 -1.89 18.66 1.32
C ALA A 13 -3.16 17.86 0.95
N LEU A 14 -3.02 16.83 0.11
CA LEU A 14 -4.12 15.94 -0.25
C LEU A 14 -4.63 15.13 0.94
N ASN A 15 -3.74 14.56 1.77
CA ASN A 15 -4.16 13.84 2.96
C ASN A 15 -4.91 14.75 3.94
N ALA A 16 -4.39 15.94 4.22
CA ALA A 16 -5.08 16.90 5.09
C ALA A 16 -6.46 17.32 4.56
N LEU A 17 -6.63 17.38 3.24
CA LEU A 17 -7.92 17.64 2.61
C LEU A 17 -8.86 16.43 2.73
N ALA A 18 -8.35 15.21 2.56
CA ALA A 18 -9.10 13.97 2.65
C ALA A 18 -9.53 13.63 4.09
N ASP A 19 -8.73 13.98 5.09
CA ASP A 19 -9.03 13.71 6.51
C ASP A 19 -10.23 14.55 7.00
N ARG A 20 -10.44 15.76 6.44
CA ARG A 20 -11.51 16.68 6.87
C ARG A 20 -12.93 16.08 6.84
N PRO A 21 -13.38 15.43 5.76
CA PRO A 21 -14.68 14.76 5.75
C PRO A 21 -14.73 13.50 6.62
N GLU A 22 -13.64 12.77 6.81
CA GLU A 22 -13.61 11.57 7.67
C GLU A 22 -13.67 11.92 9.16
N LEU A 23 -12.99 12.99 9.57
CA LEU A 23 -13.10 13.55 10.92
C LEU A 23 -14.54 13.98 11.25
N ARG A 24 -15.28 14.49 10.25
CA ARG A 24 -16.72 14.81 10.41
C ARG A 24 -17.61 13.58 10.56
N ARG A 25 -17.14 12.40 10.17
CA ARG A 25 -17.84 11.11 10.28
C ARG A 25 -17.42 10.32 11.52
N SER A 26 -16.76 10.97 12.48
CA SER A 26 -16.22 10.33 13.70
C SER A 26 -15.22 9.20 13.42
N GLN A 27 -14.58 9.21 12.25
CA GLN A 27 -13.39 8.38 12.03
C GLN A 27 -12.19 9.11 12.62
N HIS A 28 -11.67 8.56 13.71
CA HIS A 28 -10.63 9.21 14.51
C HIS A 28 -9.21 8.82 14.09
N PHE A 29 -9.04 7.83 13.22
CA PHE A 29 -7.74 7.38 12.75
C PHE A 29 -7.86 6.70 11.39
N ALA A 30 -6.83 6.89 10.56
CA ALA A 30 -6.64 6.15 9.32
C ALA A 30 -5.44 5.20 9.47
N VAL A 31 -5.52 4.03 8.82
CA VAL A 31 -4.42 3.07 8.75
C VAL A 31 -3.96 2.97 7.31
N ALA A 32 -2.66 3.21 7.07
CA ALA A 32 -2.04 3.07 5.77
C ALA A 32 -0.96 1.99 5.79
N PHE A 33 -0.81 1.29 4.67
CA PHE A 33 0.26 0.31 4.45
C PHE A 33 1.26 0.89 3.46
N VAL A 34 2.55 0.78 3.79
CA VAL A 34 3.64 1.23 2.93
C VAL A 34 4.76 0.20 2.97
N ASN A 35 5.38 -0.03 1.81
CA ASN A 35 6.54 -0.92 1.73
C ASN A 35 7.69 -0.37 2.57
N ALA A 36 8.42 -1.24 3.26
CA ALA A 36 9.48 -0.85 4.19
C ALA A 36 10.67 -0.14 3.50
N ASP A 37 10.85 -0.35 2.20
CA ASP A 37 11.86 0.29 1.35
C ASP A 37 11.44 1.67 0.81
N ASN A 38 10.17 2.05 0.99
CA ASN A 38 9.65 3.33 0.52
C ASN A 38 9.94 4.43 1.55
N HIS A 39 11.22 4.75 1.69
CA HIS A 39 11.73 5.76 2.63
C HIS A 39 11.06 7.13 2.47
N ALA A 40 10.77 7.54 1.23
CA ALA A 40 10.12 8.81 0.95
C ALA A 40 8.71 8.88 1.57
N SER A 41 7.95 7.80 1.50
CA SER A 41 6.59 7.74 2.08
C SER A 41 6.64 7.58 3.59
N LEU A 42 7.57 6.79 4.12
CA LEU A 42 7.80 6.67 5.56
C LEU A 42 8.11 8.05 6.18
N ALA A 43 9.04 8.80 5.58
CA ALA A 43 9.38 10.15 6.04
C ALA A 43 8.21 11.15 5.91
N ALA A 44 7.32 10.96 4.94
CA ALA A 44 6.13 11.79 4.79
C ALA A 44 5.09 11.53 5.88
N PHE A 45 4.89 10.26 6.25
CA PHE A 45 4.01 9.84 7.35
C PHE A 45 4.52 10.30 8.71
N GLU A 46 5.83 10.21 8.96
CA GLU A 46 6.44 10.72 10.19
C GLU A 46 6.23 12.23 10.31
N ARG A 47 6.44 12.99 9.22
CA ARG A 47 6.18 14.43 9.18
C ARG A 47 4.71 14.81 9.34
N SER A 48 3.77 13.91 9.06
CA SER A 48 2.33 14.15 9.25
C SER A 48 1.84 13.75 10.64
N GLY A 49 2.72 13.33 11.55
CA GLY A 49 2.36 12.88 12.90
C GLY A 49 1.84 11.45 12.97
N SER A 50 1.94 10.68 11.88
CA SER A 50 1.53 9.28 11.88
C SER A 50 2.47 8.44 12.74
N ARG A 51 1.93 7.43 13.42
CA ARG A 51 2.72 6.46 14.20
C ARG A 51 2.74 5.11 13.51
N ARG A 52 3.91 4.46 13.54
CA ARG A 52 4.05 3.09 13.02
C ARG A 52 3.41 2.10 13.98
N ILE A 53 2.40 1.37 13.51
CA ILE A 53 1.74 0.29 14.26
C ILE A 53 2.63 -0.97 14.31
N GLY A 54 3.30 -1.30 13.21
CA GLY A 54 4.20 -2.44 13.15
C GLY A 54 4.61 -2.84 11.73
N PHE A 55 5.04 -4.09 11.58
CA PHE A 55 5.54 -4.64 10.32
C PHE A 55 4.80 -5.92 9.94
N ILE A 56 4.69 -6.12 8.64
CA ILE A 56 4.07 -7.29 8.02
C ILE A 56 4.99 -7.75 6.89
N ALA A 57 5.22 -9.05 6.79
CA ALA A 57 6.02 -9.62 5.72
C ALA A 57 5.38 -10.93 5.24
N TYR A 58 5.41 -11.15 3.93
CA TYR A 58 5.15 -12.46 3.33
C TYR A 58 6.49 -13.09 2.96
N VAL A 59 6.78 -14.25 3.54
CA VAL A 59 8.01 -15.01 3.26
C VAL A 59 7.63 -16.32 2.60
N LYS A 60 8.27 -16.64 1.47
CA LYS A 60 8.09 -17.94 0.81
C LYS A 60 9.22 -18.88 1.23
N CYS A 61 8.89 -19.98 1.89
CA CYS A 61 9.84 -21.01 2.33
C CYS A 61 9.32 -22.38 1.89
N PHE A 62 10.15 -23.19 1.22
CA PHE A 62 9.85 -24.59 0.87
C PHE A 62 8.46 -24.83 0.25
N GLY A 63 8.02 -23.95 -0.66
CA GLY A 63 6.70 -24.06 -1.31
C GLY A 63 5.53 -23.48 -0.51
N ALA A 64 5.73 -23.11 0.76
CA ALA A 64 4.73 -22.44 1.59
C ALA A 64 4.94 -20.92 1.61
N VAL A 65 3.85 -20.16 1.77
CA VAL A 65 3.87 -18.71 2.01
C VAL A 65 3.44 -18.44 3.44
N LEU A 66 4.34 -17.83 4.23
CA LEU A 66 4.13 -17.48 5.63
C LEU A 66 3.89 -15.97 5.75
N ALA A 67 2.78 -15.60 6.39
CA ALA A 67 2.45 -14.21 6.69
C ALA A 67 2.90 -13.85 8.11
N LEU A 68 4.04 -13.18 8.23
CA LEU A 68 4.62 -12.72 9.48
C LEU A 68 4.04 -11.36 9.88
N ARG A 69 3.71 -11.21 11.16
CA ARG A 69 3.08 -10.01 11.72
C ARG A 69 3.74 -9.66 13.06
N SER A 70 4.17 -8.41 13.22
CA SER A 70 4.71 -7.94 14.48
C SER A 70 3.62 -7.84 15.57
N PRO A 71 3.99 -7.83 16.88
CA PRO A 71 3.01 -7.76 17.97
C PRO A 71 2.06 -6.55 17.89
N GLY A 72 2.56 -5.40 17.41
CA GLY A 72 1.73 -4.19 17.25
C GLY A 72 0.62 -4.38 16.21
N VAL A 73 0.89 -5.07 15.12
CA VAL A 73 -0.11 -5.41 14.09
C VAL A 73 -1.15 -6.40 14.65
N LYS A 74 -0.71 -7.39 15.42
CA LYS A 74 -1.62 -8.36 16.07
C LYS A 74 -2.58 -7.66 17.04
N ARG A 75 -2.07 -6.74 17.87
CA ARG A 75 -2.90 -5.95 18.80
C ARG A 75 -3.88 -5.01 18.11
N ALA A 76 -3.53 -4.51 16.93
CA ALA A 76 -4.41 -3.66 16.12
C ALA A 76 -5.54 -4.45 15.43
N GLY A 77 -5.64 -5.77 15.60
CA GLY A 77 -6.69 -6.60 15.01
C GLY A 77 -6.59 -6.75 13.48
N VAL A 78 -5.48 -6.34 12.88
CA VAL A 78 -5.31 -6.35 11.43
C VAL A 78 -5.10 -7.78 10.94
N THR A 79 -6.06 -8.27 10.15
CA THR A 79 -6.01 -9.60 9.55
C THR A 79 -5.81 -9.46 8.05
N PHE A 80 -4.76 -10.11 7.54
CA PHE A 80 -4.47 -10.14 6.12
C PHE A 80 -4.88 -11.48 5.52
N TYR A 81 -5.39 -11.42 4.29
CA TYR A 81 -5.73 -12.59 3.51
C TYR A 81 -4.51 -13.51 3.36
N ARG A 82 -4.76 -14.82 3.45
CA ARG A 82 -3.77 -15.82 3.05
C ARG A 82 -3.49 -15.57 1.58
N LEU A 83 -2.21 -15.46 1.22
CA LEU A 83 -1.83 -15.41 -0.19
C LEU A 83 -2.17 -16.80 -0.75
N GLU A 84 -3.34 -16.94 -1.36
CA GLU A 84 -3.61 -18.12 -2.18
C GLU A 84 -2.54 -18.12 -3.25
N ALA A 85 -1.82 -19.24 -3.36
CA ALA A 85 -0.86 -19.41 -4.43
C ALA A 85 -1.64 -19.26 -5.73
N ARG A 86 -1.57 -18.09 -6.37
CA ARG A 86 -1.97 -17.98 -7.77
C ARG A 86 -1.16 -19.04 -8.48
N SER A 87 -1.83 -20.12 -8.89
CA SER A 87 -1.37 -20.93 -10.01
C SER A 87 -0.98 -19.90 -11.08
N ARG A 88 0.29 -19.94 -11.46
CA ARG A 88 0.82 -19.14 -12.57
C ARG A 88 -0.23 -19.21 -13.68
N PRO A 89 -0.81 -18.09 -14.17
CA PRO A 89 -1.49 -18.18 -15.44
C PRO A 89 -0.45 -18.71 -16.41
N GLU A 90 -0.70 -19.91 -16.92
CA GLU A 90 0.05 -20.49 -18.00
C GLU A 90 -0.02 -19.45 -19.12
N ILE A 91 1.11 -18.78 -19.38
CA ILE A 91 1.21 -17.84 -20.49
C ILE A 91 1.14 -18.73 -21.73
N ARG A 92 -0.07 -19.05 -22.18
CA ARG A 92 -0.29 -19.42 -23.58
C ARG A 92 0.18 -18.21 -24.36
N GLY A 93 1.26 -18.41 -25.10
CA GLY A 93 1.80 -17.41 -26.00
C GLY A 93 0.72 -17.00 -26.96
N GLU A 94 0.25 -15.76 -26.82
CA GLU A 94 -0.28 -15.01 -27.93
C GLU A 94 0.59 -13.77 -28.09
N SER A 95 1.14 -13.72 -29.28
CA SER A 95 2.09 -12.77 -29.81
C SER A 95 1.70 -11.32 -29.56
N VAL A 96 2.72 -10.53 -29.24
CA VAL A 96 2.76 -9.08 -29.34
C VAL A 96 2.07 -8.62 -30.63
N SER A 97 1.02 -7.80 -30.48
CA SER A 97 0.58 -6.87 -31.51
C SER A 97 0.59 -5.48 -30.89
N SER A 98 1.52 -4.68 -31.38
CA SER A 98 1.71 -3.26 -31.09
C SER A 98 0.63 -2.44 -31.79
N ASP A 99 -0.25 -1.79 -31.04
CA ASP A 99 -0.78 -0.47 -31.43
C ASP A 99 -1.41 0.30 -30.25
N PRO A 100 -1.26 1.63 -30.15
CA PRO A 100 -1.77 2.44 -29.05
C PRO A 100 -3.13 3.06 -29.41
N ALA A 101 -4.16 2.76 -28.63
CA ALA A 101 -5.42 3.51 -28.72
C ALA A 101 -5.98 3.84 -27.34
N LEU A 102 -5.75 5.10 -26.98
CA LEU A 102 -6.47 5.93 -26.04
C LEU A 102 -7.99 5.75 -26.18
N HIS A 103 -8.71 5.38 -25.11
CA HIS A 103 -10.13 5.74 -25.00
C HIS A 103 -10.50 6.20 -23.58
N VAL A 104 -10.76 7.50 -23.52
CA VAL A 104 -11.52 8.21 -22.50
C VAL A 104 -12.98 7.79 -22.62
N ARG A 105 -13.60 7.44 -21.48
CA ARG A 105 -15.00 7.73 -21.17
C ARG A 105 -15.12 8.08 -19.70
#